data_AF-E9GIJ9-F1
#
_entry.id   AF-E9GIJ9-F1
#
_cell.length_a   1.000
_cell.length_b   1.000
_cell.length_c   1.000
_cell.angle_alpha   90.00
_cell.angle_beta   90.00
_cell.angle_gamma   90.00
#
_symmetry.space_group_name_H-M   'P 1'
#
loop_
_entity.id
_entity.type
_entity.pdbx_description
1 polymer ?
#
loop_
_entity_poly.entity_id
_entity_poly.type
_entity_poly.pdbx_seq_one_letter_code
_entity_poly.pdbx_strand_id
1 'polypeptide(L)'
;MDHSTFSSILRFTVLFAILSQVSLVQGKGLGKCVDDSTCGPGFYCSSNVCEICVPCENVFNRQSLMYSSGEPVCAKSVSNCGQCLKGFQPFDRSDGQPSEKCFPWGKSISYSNTSVLAAPAAWVMFFLCSLSWIIY
;
A
#
# COMPACT_ATOMS: atom_id res chain seq x y z
N MET A 1 45.07 -24.59 -15.12
CA MET A 1 43.74 -24.00 -14.86
C MET A 1 43.27 -24.56 -13.54
N ASP A 2 43.48 -23.80 -12.48
CA ASP A 2 43.35 -24.23 -11.10
C ASP A 2 41.89 -24.44 -10.68
N HIS A 3 41.63 -25.52 -9.94
CA HIS A 3 40.34 -25.88 -9.35
C HIS A 3 39.72 -24.78 -8.45
N SER A 4 40.53 -23.79 -8.05
CA SER A 4 40.13 -22.68 -7.17
C SER A 4 39.26 -21.63 -7.88
N THR A 5 39.53 -21.31 -9.14
CA THR A 5 38.78 -20.29 -9.90
C THR A 5 37.37 -20.75 -10.27
N PHE A 6 37.17 -22.06 -10.45
CA PHE A 6 35.86 -22.63 -10.79
C PHE A 6 34.85 -22.49 -9.63
N SER A 7 35.31 -22.66 -8.38
CA SER A 7 34.49 -22.51 -7.17
C SER A 7 34.01 -21.07 -6.96
N SER A 8 34.85 -20.08 -7.29
CA SER A 8 34.49 -18.67 -7.14
C SER A 8 33.45 -18.24 -8.18
N ILE A 9 33.61 -18.64 -9.44
CA ILE A 9 32.67 -18.33 -10.53
C ILE A 9 31.28 -18.95 -10.29
N LEU A 10 31.24 -20.15 -9.71
CA LEU A 10 29.99 -20.84 -9.36
C LEU A 10 29.20 -20.08 -8.27
N ARG A 11 29.89 -19.46 -7.32
CA ARG A 11 29.25 -18.65 -6.25
C ARG A 11 28.65 -17.37 -6.79
N PHE A 12 29.32 -16.71 -7.74
CA PHE A 12 28.81 -15.49 -8.37
C PHE A 12 27.59 -15.77 -9.27
N THR A 13 27.56 -16.89 -9.99
CA THR A 13 26.41 -17.28 -10.82
C THR A 13 25.18 -17.65 -10.00
N VAL A 14 25.36 -18.33 -8.86
CA VAL A 14 24.25 -18.62 -7.93
C VAL A 14 23.70 -17.32 -7.31
N LEU A 15 24.56 -16.38 -6.89
CA LEU A 15 24.11 -15.09 -6.36
C LEU A 15 23.37 -14.25 -7.41
N PHE A 16 23.82 -14.26 -8.67
CA PHE A 16 23.13 -13.56 -9.76
C PHE A 16 21.77 -14.19 -10.08
N ALA A 17 21.65 -15.51 -9.99
CA ALA A 17 20.39 -16.23 -10.18
C ALA A 17 19.39 -16.03 -9.02
N ILE A 18 19.86 -15.76 -7.80
CA ILE A 18 18.99 -15.41 -6.66
C ILE A 18 18.49 -13.97 -6.79
N LEU A 19 19.33 -13.04 -7.28
CA LEU A 19 18.95 -11.64 -7.44
C LEU A 19 18.02 -11.39 -8.64
N SER A 20 18.03 -12.24 -9.66
CA SER A 20 17.13 -12.11 -10.82
C SER A 20 15.67 -12.53 -10.52
N GLN A 21 15.40 -13.14 -9.36
CA GLN A 21 14.04 -13.51 -8.94
C GLN A 21 13.25 -12.37 -8.30
N VAL A 22 13.84 -11.17 -8.17
CA VAL A 22 13.05 -9.96 -7.93
C VAL A 22 12.37 -9.60 -9.25
N SER A 23 11.35 -10.40 -9.59
CA SER A 23 10.34 -10.00 -10.55
C SER A 23 9.73 -8.73 -9.99
N LEU A 24 10.19 -7.61 -10.53
CA LEU A 24 9.49 -6.35 -10.50
C LEU A 24 8.09 -6.69 -10.97
N VAL A 25 7.15 -6.80 -10.02
CA VAL A 25 5.73 -6.82 -10.33
C VAL A 25 5.51 -5.51 -11.05
N GLN A 26 5.54 -5.60 -12.38
CA GLN A 26 5.33 -4.47 -13.25
C GLN A 26 3.84 -4.19 -13.19
N GLY A 27 3.43 -3.58 -12.08
CA GLY A 27 2.15 -2.93 -11.98
C GLY A 27 2.11 -1.92 -13.11
N LYS A 28 1.33 -2.22 -14.14
CA LYS A 28 0.78 -1.24 -15.06
C LYS A 28 -0.15 -0.31 -14.25
N GLY A 29 0.43 0.47 -13.35
CA GLY A 29 -0.30 1.21 -12.31
C GLY A 29 -0.09 2.73 -12.36
N LEU A 30 0.66 3.25 -13.34
CA LEU A 30 0.85 4.70 -13.52
C LEU A 30 0.66 5.10 -15.00
N GLY A 31 -0.32 4.49 -15.67
CA GLY A 31 -0.72 4.89 -17.02
C GLY A 31 -1.86 5.91 -16.98
N LYS A 32 -1.91 6.78 -18.00
CA LYS A 32 -3.15 7.51 -18.29
C LYS A 32 -4.24 6.50 -18.67
N CYS A 33 -5.43 6.69 -18.15
CA CYS A 33 -6.58 5.83 -18.45
C CYS A 33 -7.77 6.66 -18.93
N VAL A 34 -8.67 6.02 -19.67
CA VAL A 34 -9.98 6.58 -20.04
C VAL A 34 -11.11 5.83 -19.35
N ASP A 35 -10.90 4.52 -19.11
CA ASP A 35 -11.84 3.67 -18.40
C ASP A 35 -11.10 2.67 -17.47
N ASP A 36 -11.86 2.01 -16.60
CA ASP A 36 -11.34 1.03 -15.63
C ASP A 36 -10.71 -0.20 -16.31
N SER A 37 -11.19 -0.61 -17.49
CA SER A 37 -10.64 -1.74 -18.27
C SER A 37 -9.22 -1.47 -18.82
N THR A 38 -8.86 -0.19 -18.94
CA THR A 38 -7.51 0.23 -19.31
C THR A 38 -6.52 -0.02 -18.17
N CYS A 39 -7.01 0.00 -16.94
CA CYS A 39 -6.23 -0.26 -15.74
C CYS A 39 -6.09 -1.78 -15.52
N GLY A 40 -4.94 -2.22 -15.02
CA GLY A 40 -4.72 -3.62 -14.68
C GLY A 40 -5.62 -4.10 -13.54
N PRO A 41 -5.66 -5.42 -13.27
CA PRO A 41 -6.44 -5.96 -12.16
C PRO A 41 -6.02 -5.33 -10.83
N GLY A 42 -7.01 -4.96 -10.01
CA GLY A 42 -6.78 -4.27 -8.73
C GLY A 42 -6.58 -2.76 -8.85
N PHE A 43 -6.82 -2.17 -10.02
CA PHE A 43 -6.79 -0.73 -10.24
C PHE A 43 -8.10 -0.24 -10.89
N TYR A 44 -8.42 1.04 -10.70
CA TYR A 44 -9.52 1.73 -11.38
C TYR A 44 -9.05 3.05 -11.95
N CYS A 45 -9.79 3.57 -12.93
CA CYS A 45 -9.53 4.86 -13.52
C CYS A 45 -10.17 5.97 -12.69
N SER A 46 -9.33 6.87 -12.20
CA SER A 46 -9.71 8.07 -11.47
C SER A 46 -8.98 9.26 -12.09
N SER A 47 -9.73 10.27 -12.54
CA SER A 47 -9.14 11.50 -13.10
C SER A 47 -8.09 11.26 -14.20
N ASN A 48 -8.34 10.29 -15.08
CA ASN A 48 -7.42 9.82 -16.14
C ASN A 48 -6.12 9.18 -15.65
N VAL A 49 -6.06 8.72 -14.40
CA VAL A 49 -4.92 7.99 -13.82
C VAL A 49 -5.43 6.69 -13.20
N CYS A 50 -4.66 5.60 -13.37
CA CYS A 50 -4.97 4.36 -12.67
C CYS A 50 -4.61 4.48 -11.19
N GLU A 51 -5.60 4.34 -10.32
CA GLU A 51 -5.44 4.27 -8.87
C GLU A 51 -5.72 2.85 -8.37
N ILE A 52 -5.14 2.49 -7.23
CA ILE A 52 -5.35 1.17 -6.64
C ILE A 52 -6.75 1.06 -6.03
N CYS A 53 -7.41 -0.08 -6.24
CA CYS A 53 -8.67 -0.39 -5.57
C CYS A 53 -8.49 -0.41 -4.05
N VAL A 54 -9.48 0.11 -3.33
CA VAL A 54 -9.49 0.11 -1.88
C VAL A 54 -9.66 -1.32 -1.35
N PRO A 55 -8.71 -1.85 -0.56
CA PRO A 55 -8.85 -3.19 0.02
C PRO A 55 -9.77 -3.14 1.25
N CYS A 56 -11.07 -3.36 1.03
CA CYS A 56 -12.13 -3.28 2.05
C CYS A 56 -11.86 -4.15 3.29
N GLU A 57 -11.38 -5.37 3.08
CA GLU A 57 -11.16 -6.35 4.15
C GLU A 57 -10.00 -5.91 5.07
N ASN A 58 -8.90 -5.45 4.48
CA ASN A 58 -7.68 -5.12 5.23
C ASN A 58 -7.74 -3.74 5.89
N VAL A 59 -8.43 -2.78 5.27
CA VAL A 59 -8.46 -1.39 5.75
C VAL A 59 -9.65 -1.14 6.67
N PHE A 60 -10.83 -1.64 6.28
CA PHE A 60 -12.11 -1.34 6.92
C PHE A 60 -12.76 -2.52 7.63
N ASN A 61 -12.20 -3.73 7.53
CA ASN A 61 -12.81 -4.97 8.01
C ASN A 61 -14.24 -5.17 7.44
N ARG A 62 -14.43 -4.81 6.17
CA ARG A 62 -15.68 -4.95 5.41
C ARG A 62 -15.52 -5.94 4.27
N GLN A 63 -16.62 -6.58 3.90
CA GLN A 63 -16.68 -7.48 2.76
C GLN A 63 -16.51 -6.70 1.45
N SER A 64 -15.72 -7.25 0.54
CA SER A 64 -15.66 -6.76 -0.84
C SER A 64 -16.98 -7.09 -1.55
N LEU A 65 -17.54 -6.14 -2.30
CA LEU A 65 -18.67 -6.46 -3.17
C LEU A 65 -18.19 -7.43 -4.26
N MET A 66 -19.05 -8.35 -4.70
CA MET A 66 -18.72 -9.34 -5.73
C MET A 66 -19.57 -9.09 -6.97
N TYR A 67 -18.97 -9.16 -8.15
CA TYR A 67 -19.71 -9.21 -9.40
C TYR A 67 -20.48 -10.53 -9.50
N SER A 68 -21.49 -10.58 -10.37
CA SER A 68 -22.20 -11.82 -10.69
C SER A 68 -21.28 -12.91 -11.28
N SER A 69 -20.08 -12.54 -11.76
CA SER A 69 -19.03 -13.46 -12.20
C SER A 69 -18.27 -14.14 -11.04
N GLY A 70 -18.43 -13.67 -9.81
CA GLY A 70 -17.69 -14.16 -8.63
C GLY A 70 -16.37 -13.43 -8.35
N GLU A 71 -16.03 -12.40 -9.13
CA GLU A 71 -14.83 -11.58 -8.90
C GLU A 71 -15.13 -10.38 -7.97
N PRO A 72 -14.16 -9.93 -7.15
CA PRO A 72 -14.34 -8.76 -6.31
C PRO A 72 -14.45 -7.49 -7.15
N VAL A 73 -15.50 -6.72 -6.88
CA VAL A 73 -15.70 -5.37 -7.42
C VAL A 73 -14.63 -4.46 -6.85
N CYS A 74 -14.00 -3.67 -7.72
CA CYS A 74 -13.07 -2.65 -7.31
C CYS A 74 -13.78 -1.56 -6.49
N ALA A 75 -13.46 -1.44 -5.21
CA ALA A 75 -13.97 -0.36 -4.37
C ALA A 75 -13.16 0.92 -4.60
N LYS A 76 -13.83 2.01 -5.00
CA LYS A 76 -13.22 3.35 -5.12
C LYS A 76 -13.19 4.09 -3.78
N SER A 77 -14.09 3.72 -2.87
CA SER A 77 -14.19 4.28 -1.52
C SER A 77 -14.82 3.28 -0.56
N VAL A 78 -14.85 3.61 0.73
CA VAL A 78 -15.50 2.79 1.76
C VAL A 78 -17.00 2.59 1.53
N SER A 79 -17.65 3.50 0.81
CA SER A 79 -19.07 3.37 0.45
C SER A 79 -19.33 2.26 -0.58
N ASN A 80 -18.29 1.87 -1.33
CA ASN A 80 -18.32 0.73 -2.25
C ASN A 80 -17.95 -0.58 -1.56
N CYS A 81 -17.64 -0.56 -0.26
CA CYS A 81 -17.46 -1.76 0.53
C CYS A 81 -18.82 -2.24 1.06
N GLY A 82 -18.98 -3.57 1.14
CA GLY A 82 -20.18 -4.20 1.69
C GLY A 82 -20.25 -4.16 3.22
N GLN A 83 -20.95 -5.15 3.78
CA GLN A 83 -21.16 -5.26 5.23
C GLN A 83 -19.86 -5.58 5.98
N CYS A 84 -19.85 -5.39 7.31
CA CYS A 84 -18.72 -5.78 8.14
C CYS A 84 -18.43 -7.29 8.05
N LEU A 85 -17.16 -7.65 8.18
CA LEU A 85 -16.74 -9.04 8.33
C LEU A 85 -17.30 -9.63 9.64
N LYS A 86 -17.46 -10.96 9.67
CA LYS A 86 -17.95 -11.67 10.85
C LYS A 86 -17.02 -11.40 12.05
N GLY A 87 -17.61 -11.02 13.18
CA GLY A 87 -16.85 -10.65 14.39
C GLY A 87 -16.54 -9.15 14.51
N PHE A 88 -16.90 -8.36 13.51
CA PHE A 88 -16.77 -6.90 13.51
C PHE A 88 -18.14 -6.23 13.45
N GLN A 89 -18.26 -5.06 14.08
CA GLN A 89 -19.46 -4.23 14.08
C GLN A 89 -19.15 -2.81 13.61
N PRO A 90 -20.11 -2.13 12.95
CA PRO A 90 -20.01 -0.69 12.75
C PRO A 90 -20.11 -0.01 14.13
N PHE A 91 -19.31 1.03 14.33
CA PHE A 91 -19.43 1.88 15.51
C PHE A 91 -20.12 3.18 15.09
N ASP A 92 -21.10 3.65 15.84
CA ASP A 92 -21.68 4.96 15.58
C ASP A 92 -20.70 6.02 16.05
N ARG A 93 -20.22 6.85 15.13
CA ARG A 93 -19.39 8.00 15.46
C ARG A 93 -20.24 8.98 16.30
N SER A 94 -19.59 9.81 17.11
CA SER A 94 -20.25 10.75 18.04
C SER A 94 -21.24 11.72 17.38
N ASP A 95 -21.21 11.84 16.05
CA ASP A 95 -22.11 12.62 15.20
C ASP A 95 -23.33 11.83 14.69
N GLY A 96 -23.48 10.56 15.12
CA GLY A 96 -24.57 9.67 14.69
C GLY A 96 -24.37 9.07 13.30
N GLN A 97 -23.22 9.28 12.65
CA GLN A 97 -22.90 8.60 11.40
C GLN A 97 -22.27 7.22 11.66
N PRO A 98 -22.61 6.20 10.86
CA PRO A 98 -21.96 4.91 10.95
C PRO A 98 -20.48 5.05 10.58
N SER A 99 -19.60 4.49 11.40
CA SER A 99 -18.16 4.51 11.15
C SER A 99 -17.84 3.80 9.83
N GLU A 100 -16.94 4.43 9.09
CA GLU A 100 -16.36 3.88 7.86
C GLU A 100 -15.65 2.54 8.14
N LYS A 101 -15.08 2.37 9.35
CA LYS A 101 -14.36 1.16 9.74
C LYS A 101 -15.19 0.29 10.69
N CYS A 102 -15.11 -1.01 10.50
CA CYS A 102 -15.69 -1.97 11.42
C CYS A 102 -14.67 -2.39 12.48
N PHE A 103 -15.13 -2.54 13.71
CA PHE A 103 -14.30 -2.83 14.88
C PHE A 103 -14.68 -4.16 15.51
N PRO A 104 -13.72 -4.88 16.11
CA PRO A 104 -13.99 -6.17 16.72
C PRO A 104 -14.93 -6.02 17.92
N TRP A 105 -15.81 -7.00 18.12
CA TRP A 105 -16.68 -7.04 19.29
C TRP A 105 -15.88 -7.03 20.60
N GLY A 106 -16.36 -6.24 21.58
CA GLY A 106 -15.84 -6.26 22.95
C GLY A 106 -14.55 -5.47 23.20
N LYS A 107 -14.04 -4.71 22.23
CA LYS A 107 -12.91 -3.77 22.45
C LYS A 107 -13.40 -2.32 22.41
N SER A 108 -13.10 -1.55 23.46
CA SER A 108 -13.27 -0.11 23.46
C SER A 108 -12.19 0.54 22.58
N ILE A 109 -12.60 1.42 21.67
CA ILE A 109 -11.70 2.11 20.75
C ILE A 109 -11.31 3.43 21.43
N SER A 110 -10.06 3.53 21.87
CA SER A 110 -9.50 4.80 22.32
C SER A 110 -8.90 5.52 21.12
N TYR A 111 -9.55 6.61 20.67
CA TYR A 111 -9.01 7.50 19.66
C TYR A 111 -7.85 8.30 20.28
N SER A 112 -6.62 7.81 20.12
CA SER A 112 -5.43 8.60 20.43
C SER A 112 -5.17 9.55 19.27
N ASN A 113 -5.53 10.83 19.44
CA ASN A 113 -5.10 11.89 18.55
C ASN A 113 -3.60 12.16 18.74
N THR A 114 -2.74 11.23 18.34
CA THR A 114 -1.32 11.54 18.15
C THR A 114 -1.18 12.26 16.81
N SER A 115 -1.36 13.58 16.86
CA SER A 115 -0.84 14.49 15.86
C SER A 115 0.63 14.20 15.67
N VAL A 116 0.98 13.42 14.63
CA VAL A 116 2.35 13.26 14.18
C VAL A 116 2.74 14.62 13.61
N LEU A 117 3.29 15.50 14.45
CA LEU A 117 4.14 16.59 13.98
C LEU A 117 5.28 15.91 13.22
N ALA A 118 5.14 15.84 11.90
CA ALA A 118 6.23 15.56 11.00
C ALA A 118 7.26 16.68 11.18
N ALA A 119 8.25 16.43 12.02
CA ALA A 119 9.44 17.26 12.12
C ALA A 119 10.64 16.53 11.46
N PRO A 120 10.76 16.50 10.12
CA PRO A 120 12.03 16.24 9.47
C PRO A 120 12.70 17.58 9.09
N ALA A 121 12.71 18.57 9.99
CA ALA A 121 13.37 19.86 9.72
C ALA A 121 14.70 20.03 10.48
N ALA A 122 14.99 19.19 11.48
CA ALA A 122 16.22 19.33 12.26
C ALA A 122 17.48 18.76 11.56
N TRP A 123 17.31 17.82 10.63
CA TRP A 123 18.44 17.16 9.96
C TRP A 123 19.00 17.97 8.78
N VAL A 124 18.18 18.82 8.15
CA VAL A 124 18.60 19.65 7.01
C VAL A 124 19.57 20.76 7.44
N MET A 125 19.42 21.29 8.66
CA MET A 125 20.32 22.34 9.19
C MET A 125 21.70 21.81 9.58
N PHE A 126 21.84 20.52 9.89
CA PHE A 126 23.15 19.95 10.23
C PHE A 126 24.04 19.78 8.98
N PHE A 127 23.47 19.40 7.84
CA PHE A 127 24.23 19.23 6.60
C PHE A 127 24.66 20.55 5.94
N LEU A 128 23.85 21.61 6.06
CA LEU A 128 24.18 22.92 5.48
C LEU A 128 25.28 23.66 6.26
N CYS A 129 25.44 23.42 7.56
CA CYS A 129 26.54 24.01 8.34
C CYS A 129 27.90 23.33 8.07
N SER A 130 27.92 22.03 7.75
CA SER A 130 29.17 21.30 7.48
C SER A 130 29.82 21.60 6.12
N LEU A 131 29.06 22.12 5.15
CA LEU A 131 29.61 22.45 3.82
C LEU A 131 30.25 23.85 3.76
N SER A 132 29.99 24.71 4.74
CA SER A 132 30.54 26.07 4.80
C SER A 132 32.01 26.13 5.27
N TRP A 133 32.62 25.00 5.60
CA TRP A 133 34.03 24.91 6.04
C TRP A 133 34.98 24.28 5.00
N ILE A 134 34.49 23.95 3.79
CA ILE A 134 35.32 23.34 2.73
C ILE A 134 35.75 24.36 1.65
N ILE A 135 35.30 25.61 1.71
CA ILE A 135 35.62 26.65 0.69
C ILE A 135 36.29 27.88 1.29
N TYR A 136 37.18 27.72 2.28
CA TYR A 136 38.15 28.78 2.60
C TYR A 136 39.51 28.18 2.95
#